data_AF-A0A1M6B4Y7-F1
#
_entry.id   AF-A0A1M6B4Y7-F1
#
_cell.length_a   1.000
_cell.length_b   1.000
_cell.length_c   1.000
_cell.angle_alpha   90.00
_cell.angle_beta   90.00
_cell.angle_gamma   90.00
#
_symmetry.space_group_name_H-M   'P 1'
#
loop_
_entity.id
_entity.type
_entity.pdbx_description
1 polymer ?
#
loop_
_entity_poly.entity_id
_entity_poly.type
_entity_poly.pdbx_seq_one_letter_code
_entity_poly.pdbx_strand_id
1 'polypeptide(L)'
;MNENDKIQILKDILFAEDSVYIEKIANRLETLETTLNDKKKLSSKVDPIVLEQLEEFKESIPATLGPTITATLKVEIQKNKDEVVEAIYPILGKMIKKYIAHEIKLLSEKINRQLSFKDKVKAWYKGSSKKREIIENLASCHIEQVLLVEKDSGLLKASYSNTQTIDEEMISGMLTAIKHFVEDAFVTKDQNLELIDYELYHIHLQSFKNYYIAVVLSGTYTTRAKDKVQNLIFDFFEKFTRLEGYRTLDMENINQQLALNFGNEHL
;
A
#
# COMPACT_ATOMS: atom_id res chain seq x y z
N MET A 1 -8.50 107.85 -3.89
CA MET A 1 -8.23 106.72 -2.98
C MET A 1 -8.77 107.07 -1.61
N ASN A 2 -9.75 106.31 -1.14
CA ASN A 2 -10.26 106.38 0.22
C ASN A 2 -9.20 105.83 1.20
N GLU A 3 -9.28 106.19 2.48
CA GLU A 3 -8.37 105.66 3.52
C GLU A 3 -8.39 104.13 3.59
N ASN A 4 -9.55 103.51 3.34
CA ASN A 4 -9.69 102.06 3.23
C ASN A 4 -8.82 101.46 2.10
N ASP A 5 -8.63 102.18 0.98
CA ASP A 5 -7.78 101.70 -0.11
C ASP A 5 -6.30 101.70 0.31
N LYS A 6 -5.88 102.69 1.11
CA LYS A 6 -4.49 102.78 1.63
C LYS A 6 -4.21 101.71 2.68
N ILE A 7 -5.18 101.43 3.55
CA ILE A 7 -5.09 100.38 4.58
C ILE A 7 -5.04 99.01 3.91
N GLN A 8 -5.83 98.79 2.86
CA GLN A 8 -5.82 97.54 2.10
C GLN A 8 -4.47 97.31 1.41
N ILE A 9 -3.90 98.32 0.76
CA ILE A 9 -2.57 98.22 0.13
C ILE A 9 -1.48 97.93 1.19
N LEU A 10 -1.52 98.58 2.35
CA LEU A 10 -0.55 98.33 3.42
C LEU A 10 -0.68 96.91 3.98
N LYS A 11 -1.91 96.40 4.11
CA LYS A 11 -2.19 95.03 4.54
C LYS A 11 -1.67 94.02 3.52
N ASP A 12 -1.92 94.27 2.23
CA ASP A 12 -1.47 93.38 1.15
C ASP A 12 0.07 93.36 1.06
N ILE A 13 0.76 94.48 1.31
CA ILE A 13 2.23 94.54 1.36
C ILE A 13 2.80 93.86 2.62
N LEU A 14 2.22 94.11 3.80
CA LEU A 14 2.72 93.57 5.06
C LEU A 14 2.50 92.05 5.20
N PHE A 15 1.42 91.52 4.63
CA PHE A 15 1.02 90.11 4.77
C PHE A 15 1.14 89.31 3.47
N ALA A 16 1.83 89.83 2.45
CA ALA A 16 2.03 89.12 1.18
C ALA A 16 2.69 87.75 1.38
N GLU A 17 3.79 87.69 2.16
CA GLU A 17 4.53 86.45 2.41
C GLU A 17 3.70 85.44 3.21
N ASP A 18 2.99 85.90 4.24
CA ASP A 18 2.10 85.07 5.06
C ASP A 18 0.95 84.48 4.23
N SER A 19 0.37 85.28 3.33
CA SER A 19 -0.69 84.83 2.43
C SER A 19 -0.20 83.73 1.50
N VAL A 20 1.01 83.87 0.94
CA VAL A 20 1.65 82.82 0.13
C VAL A 20 1.93 81.56 0.95
N TYR A 21 2.35 81.69 2.22
CA TYR A 21 2.59 80.54 3.09
C TYR A 21 1.30 79.80 3.46
N ILE A 22 0.23 80.54 3.79
CA ILE A 22 -1.09 79.99 4.08
C ILE A 22 -1.66 79.26 2.84
N GLU A 23 -1.54 79.86 1.66
CA GLU A 23 -1.98 79.24 0.41
C GLU A 23 -1.22 77.92 0.13
N LYS A 24 0.09 77.90 0.36
CA LYS A 24 0.90 76.67 0.24
C LYS A 24 0.44 75.58 1.21
N ILE A 25 0.10 75.94 2.46
CA ILE A 25 -0.42 74.98 3.44
C ILE A 25 -1.80 74.47 3.02
N ALA A 26 -2.70 75.36 2.62
CA ALA A 26 -4.05 75.02 2.17
C ALA A 26 -4.00 74.04 0.98
N ASN A 27 -3.16 74.32 -0.02
CA ASN A 27 -2.97 73.44 -1.17
C ASN A 27 -2.40 72.06 -0.78
N ARG A 28 -1.48 72.00 0.20
CA ARG A 28 -0.96 70.73 0.72
C ARG A 28 -2.03 69.95 1.49
N LEU A 29 -2.88 70.63 2.25
CA LEU A 29 -3.98 70.02 2.99
C LEU A 29 -5.03 69.45 2.04
N GLU A 30 -5.43 70.22 1.02
CA GLU A 30 -6.36 69.75 -0.01
C GLU A 30 -5.81 68.54 -0.78
N THR A 31 -4.51 68.55 -1.09
CA THR A 31 -3.85 67.39 -1.72
C THR A 31 -3.88 66.16 -0.83
N LEU A 32 -3.68 66.33 0.49
CA LEU A 32 -3.74 65.24 1.46
C LEU A 32 -5.17 64.71 1.60
N GLU A 33 -6.15 65.58 1.78
CA GLU A 33 -7.56 65.23 1.90
C GLU A 33 -8.06 64.49 0.65
N THR A 34 -7.72 64.99 -0.54
CA THR A 34 -8.10 64.31 -1.79
C THR A 34 -7.40 62.97 -1.96
N THR A 35 -6.19 62.80 -1.43
CA THR A 35 -5.49 61.50 -1.45
C THR A 35 -6.10 60.50 -0.47
N LEU A 36 -6.54 60.95 0.72
CA LEU A 36 -7.14 60.09 1.75
C LEU A 36 -8.60 59.72 1.42
N ASN A 37 -9.38 60.66 0.88
CA ASN A 37 -10.80 60.46 0.59
C ASN A 37 -11.06 59.76 -0.76
N ASP A 38 -10.08 59.75 -1.66
CA ASP A 38 -10.12 58.96 -2.91
C ASP A 38 -9.45 57.61 -2.70
N LYS A 39 -10.26 56.55 -2.67
CA LYS A 39 -9.80 55.17 -2.51
C LYS A 39 -8.68 54.80 -3.49
N LYS A 40 -8.73 55.25 -4.75
CA LYS A 40 -7.72 54.90 -5.76
C LYS A 40 -6.39 55.57 -5.47
N LYS A 41 -6.41 56.83 -5.02
CA LYS A 41 -5.21 57.56 -4.63
C LYS A 41 -4.61 57.00 -3.34
N LEU A 42 -5.44 56.68 -2.35
CA LEU A 42 -5.00 56.05 -1.10
C LEU A 42 -4.36 54.69 -1.37
N SER A 43 -5.04 53.82 -2.12
CA SER A 43 -4.51 52.51 -2.52
C SER A 43 -3.15 52.63 -3.22
N SER A 44 -2.96 53.60 -4.12
CA SER A 44 -1.65 53.80 -4.77
C SER A 44 -0.48 54.09 -3.82
N LYS A 45 -0.77 54.55 -2.60
CA LYS A 45 0.22 54.81 -1.54
C LYS A 45 0.34 53.67 -0.54
N VAL A 46 -0.76 52.98 -0.25
CA VAL A 46 -0.83 51.92 0.78
C VAL A 46 -0.49 50.55 0.20
N ASP A 47 -0.94 50.24 -1.01
CA ASP A 47 -0.77 48.93 -1.62
C ASP A 47 0.71 48.48 -1.68
N PRO A 48 1.69 49.33 -2.03
CA PRO A 48 3.10 48.93 -2.01
C PRO A 48 3.58 48.47 -0.62
N ILE A 49 3.11 49.14 0.44
CA ILE A 49 3.46 48.82 1.83
C ILE A 49 2.82 47.49 2.25
N VAL A 50 1.56 47.29 1.89
CA VAL A 50 0.84 46.04 2.16
C VAL A 50 1.44 44.88 1.39
N LEU A 51 1.84 45.09 0.14
CA LEU A 51 2.49 44.08 -0.68
C LEU A 51 3.87 43.71 -0.11
N GLU A 52 4.67 44.69 0.31
CA GLU A 52 5.95 44.45 0.98
C GLU A 52 5.77 43.61 2.26
N GLN A 53 4.81 44.00 3.13
CA GLN A 53 4.49 43.21 4.33
C GLN A 53 3.96 41.82 4.02
N LEU A 54 3.21 41.66 2.92
CA LEU A 54 2.69 40.35 2.52
C LEU A 54 3.81 39.44 2.00
N GLU A 55 4.79 39.98 1.27
CA GLU A 55 5.96 39.21 0.85
C GLU A 55 6.83 38.81 2.05
N GLU A 56 7.10 39.73 2.99
CA GLU A 56 7.80 39.40 4.24
C GLU A 56 7.04 38.35 5.05
N PHE A 57 5.71 38.48 5.12
CA PHE A 57 4.87 37.47 5.79
C PHE A 57 4.98 36.11 5.11
N LYS A 58 4.90 36.02 3.77
CA LYS A 58 5.08 34.78 3.03
C LYS A 58 6.42 34.11 3.32
N GLU A 59 7.50 34.89 3.40
CA GLU A 59 8.83 34.38 3.74
C GLU A 59 8.90 33.87 5.19
N SER A 60 8.18 34.51 6.11
CA SER A 60 8.15 34.12 7.53
C SER A 60 7.18 32.97 7.87
N ILE A 61 6.22 32.64 7.00
CA ILE A 61 5.20 31.59 7.23
C ILE A 61 5.82 30.23 7.61
N PRO A 62 6.84 29.71 6.90
CA PRO A 62 7.45 28.43 7.26
C PRO A 62 8.02 28.40 8.68
N ALA A 63 8.58 29.52 9.16
CA ALA A 63 9.18 29.61 10.49
C ALA A 63 8.13 29.86 11.59
N THR A 64 7.10 30.67 11.31
CA THR A 64 6.10 31.10 12.30
C THR A 64 4.94 30.14 12.42
N LEU A 65 4.34 29.74 11.29
CA LEU A 65 3.17 28.87 11.25
C LEU A 65 3.54 27.41 11.00
N GLY A 66 4.68 27.13 10.37
CA GLY A 66 5.13 25.76 10.09
C GLY A 66 5.12 24.83 11.30
N PRO A 67 5.68 25.22 12.47
CA PRO A 67 5.64 24.39 13.67
C PRO A 67 4.23 24.11 14.17
N THR A 68 3.35 25.11 14.18
CA THR A 68 1.95 24.97 14.60
C THR A 68 1.19 24.05 13.64
N ILE A 69 1.30 24.26 12.33
CA ILE A 69 0.68 23.41 11.31
C ILE A 69 1.16 21.96 11.47
N THR A 70 2.46 21.75 11.65
CA THR A 70 3.04 20.41 11.84
C THR A 70 2.52 19.75 13.12
N ALA A 71 2.45 20.49 14.22
CA ALA A 71 1.91 19.99 15.48
C ALA A 71 0.43 19.61 15.36
N THR A 72 -0.38 20.46 14.73
CA THR A 72 -1.81 20.20 14.49
C THR A 72 -2.00 18.97 13.59
N LEU A 73 -1.25 18.87 12.48
CA LEU A 73 -1.31 17.70 11.60
C LEU A 73 -0.91 16.41 12.33
N LYS A 74 0.11 16.45 13.19
CA LYS A 74 0.53 15.29 13.99
C LYS A 74 -0.59 14.82 14.92
N VAL A 75 -1.28 15.75 15.59
CA VAL A 75 -2.43 15.44 16.45
C VAL A 75 -3.56 14.84 15.62
N GLU A 76 -3.87 15.43 14.45
CA GLU A 76 -4.97 14.96 13.61
C GLU A 76 -4.71 13.57 13.03
N ILE A 77 -3.47 13.28 12.61
CA ILE A 77 -3.05 11.93 12.18
C ILE A 77 -3.21 10.91 13.31
N GLN A 78 -2.88 11.28 14.55
CA GLN A 78 -3.02 10.39 15.70
C GLN A 78 -4.49 10.15 16.08
N LYS A 79 -5.36 11.12 15.84
CA LYS A 79 -6.78 11.06 16.14
C LYS A 79 -7.57 10.30 15.08
N ASN A 80 -7.27 10.52 13.80
CA ASN A 80 -7.98 9.95 12.65
C ASN A 80 -7.12 8.91 11.92
N LYS A 81 -6.55 7.96 12.67
CA LYS A 81 -5.64 6.96 12.10
C LYS A 81 -6.25 6.16 10.96
N ASP A 82 -7.52 5.76 11.09
CA ASP A 82 -8.16 4.86 10.13
C ASP A 82 -8.32 5.52 8.74
N GLU A 83 -8.80 6.76 8.71
CA GLU A 83 -8.95 7.54 7.47
C GLU A 83 -7.60 7.83 6.80
N VAL A 84 -6.58 8.14 7.60
CA VAL A 84 -5.21 8.34 7.11
C VAL A 84 -4.62 7.03 6.58
N VAL A 85 -4.85 5.92 7.26
CA VAL A 85 -4.42 4.58 6.82
C VAL A 85 -5.09 4.21 5.50
N GLU A 86 -6.41 4.42 5.38
CA GLU A 86 -7.17 4.12 4.17
C GLU A 86 -6.65 4.91 2.95
N ALA A 87 -6.33 6.19 3.13
CA ALA A 87 -5.76 7.02 2.06
C ALA A 87 -4.34 6.58 1.65
N ILE A 88 -3.54 6.07 2.60
CA ILE A 88 -2.13 5.69 2.38
C ILE A 88 -1.99 4.23 1.90
N TYR A 89 -2.92 3.34 2.25
CA TYR A 89 -2.85 1.90 1.97
C TYR A 89 -2.60 1.57 0.48
N PRO A 90 -3.27 2.21 -0.50
CA PRO A 90 -3.00 1.94 -1.93
C PRO A 90 -1.57 2.30 -2.36
N ILE A 91 -0.98 3.33 -1.75
CA ILE A 91 0.38 3.77 -2.04
C ILE A 91 1.37 2.79 -1.43
N LEU A 92 1.17 2.40 -0.17
CA LEU A 92 1.98 1.39 0.50
C LEU A 92 1.94 0.05 -0.25
N GLY A 93 0.76 -0.42 -0.66
CA GLY A 93 0.63 -1.65 -1.43
C GLY A 93 1.40 -1.60 -2.76
N LYS A 94 1.33 -0.49 -3.50
CA LYS A 94 2.14 -0.28 -4.72
C LYS A 94 3.64 -0.26 -4.42
N MET A 95 4.06 0.36 -3.31
CA MET A 95 5.46 0.41 -2.91
C MET A 95 5.99 -0.97 -2.51
N ILE A 96 5.25 -1.73 -1.70
CA ILE A 96 5.59 -3.10 -1.30
C ILE A 96 5.72 -3.98 -2.54
N LYS A 97 4.72 -3.95 -3.44
CA LYS A 97 4.76 -4.70 -4.70
C LYS A 97 5.99 -4.34 -5.54
N LYS A 98 6.32 -3.05 -5.64
CA LYS A 98 7.51 -2.58 -6.38
C LYS A 98 8.81 -3.01 -5.71
N TYR A 99 8.87 -2.96 -4.39
CA TYR A 99 10.03 -3.41 -3.61
C TYR A 99 10.29 -4.90 -3.81
N ILE A 100 9.26 -5.73 -3.71
CA ILE A 100 9.35 -7.18 -3.95
C ILE A 100 9.83 -7.46 -5.38
N ALA A 101 9.22 -6.82 -6.39
CA ALA A 101 9.64 -6.97 -7.77
C ALA A 101 11.11 -6.57 -7.98
N HIS A 102 11.57 -5.53 -7.29
CA HIS A 102 12.95 -5.08 -7.33
C HIS A 102 13.91 -6.06 -6.65
N GLU A 103 13.59 -6.59 -5.48
CA GLU A 103 14.42 -7.60 -4.80
C GLU A 103 14.53 -8.89 -5.62
N ILE A 104 13.44 -9.35 -6.23
CA ILE A 104 13.44 -10.49 -7.16
C ILE A 104 14.37 -10.20 -8.35
N LYS A 105 14.32 -8.98 -8.89
CA LYS A 105 15.21 -8.57 -9.99
C LYS A 105 16.67 -8.58 -9.55
N LEU A 106 17.00 -8.02 -8.39
CA LEU A 106 18.36 -8.00 -7.86
C LEU A 106 18.90 -9.40 -7.57
N LEU A 107 18.05 -10.27 -7.01
CA LEU A 107 18.37 -11.68 -6.81
C LEU A 107 18.68 -12.34 -8.16
N SER A 108 17.83 -12.12 -9.17
CA SER A 108 18.04 -12.62 -10.53
C SER A 108 19.35 -12.11 -11.15
N GLU A 109 19.68 -10.83 -10.96
CA GLU A 109 20.92 -10.23 -11.45
C GLU A 109 22.16 -10.79 -10.74
N LYS A 110 22.11 -11.00 -9.42
CA LYS A 110 23.19 -11.63 -8.63
C LYS A 110 23.44 -13.07 -9.10
N ILE A 111 22.37 -13.83 -9.32
CA ILE A 111 22.41 -15.19 -9.89
C ILE A 111 23.10 -15.15 -11.26
N ASN A 112 22.64 -14.28 -12.16
CA ASN A 112 23.19 -14.20 -13.51
C ASN A 112 24.67 -13.79 -13.52
N ARG A 113 25.08 -12.92 -12.58
CA ARG A 113 26.46 -12.45 -12.45
C ARG A 113 27.41 -13.51 -11.86
N GLN A 114 26.96 -14.32 -10.90
CA GLN A 114 27.76 -15.44 -10.37
C GLN A 114 27.92 -16.57 -11.39
N LEU A 115 26.96 -16.74 -12.31
CA LEU A 115 26.99 -17.74 -13.37
C LEU A 115 27.85 -17.32 -14.59
N SER A 116 28.05 -16.02 -14.84
CA SER A 116 28.61 -15.56 -16.12
C SER A 116 30.13 -15.72 -16.28
N PHE A 117 30.91 -15.96 -15.23
CA PHE A 117 32.39 -16.06 -15.33
C PHE A 117 32.97 -17.46 -15.10
N LYS A 118 32.32 -18.34 -14.32
CA LYS A 118 32.84 -19.70 -14.04
C LYS A 118 32.19 -20.80 -14.90
N ASP A 119 31.00 -20.57 -15.45
CA ASP A 119 30.23 -21.63 -16.13
C ASP A 119 30.27 -21.63 -17.66
N LYS A 120 30.83 -20.59 -18.30
CA LYS A 120 31.07 -20.62 -19.75
C LYS A 120 32.12 -21.68 -20.14
N VAL A 121 33.08 -21.97 -19.27
CA VAL A 121 34.16 -22.95 -19.52
C VAL A 121 33.72 -24.39 -19.19
N LYS A 122 32.82 -24.58 -18.21
CA LYS A 122 32.30 -25.91 -17.83
C LYS A 122 31.09 -26.38 -18.65
N ALA A 123 30.37 -25.47 -19.31
CA ALA A 123 29.17 -25.80 -20.09
C ALA A 123 29.45 -26.65 -21.34
N TRP A 124 30.69 -26.70 -21.83
CA TRP A 124 31.03 -27.49 -23.02
C TRP A 124 31.24 -28.99 -22.74
N TYR A 125 31.28 -29.42 -21.47
CA TYR A 125 31.63 -30.82 -21.14
C TYR A 125 30.55 -31.62 -20.41
N LYS A 126 29.44 -31.03 -19.94
CA LYS A 126 28.41 -31.80 -19.22
C LYS A 126 27.04 -31.13 -19.23
N GLY A 127 26.16 -31.69 -20.07
CA GLY A 127 24.70 -31.76 -19.94
C GLY A 127 23.94 -30.58 -19.32
N SER A 128 23.16 -29.90 -20.14
CA SER A 128 22.22 -28.81 -19.86
C SER A 128 21.04 -29.15 -18.91
N SER A 129 21.10 -30.26 -18.17
CA SER A 129 20.07 -30.71 -17.22
C SER A 129 20.27 -30.10 -15.83
N LYS A 130 21.51 -30.06 -15.34
CA LYS A 130 21.83 -29.63 -13.96
C LYS A 130 21.65 -28.12 -13.72
N LYS A 131 21.58 -27.33 -14.80
CA LYS A 131 21.37 -25.87 -14.76
C LYS A 131 19.91 -25.47 -14.49
N ARG A 132 18.94 -26.31 -14.86
CA ARG A 132 17.51 -26.09 -14.57
C ARG A 132 17.18 -26.44 -13.11
N GLU A 133 17.72 -27.56 -12.65
CA GLU A 133 17.52 -28.11 -11.31
C GLU A 133 17.94 -27.14 -10.17
N ILE A 134 19.02 -26.38 -10.37
CA ILE A 134 19.52 -25.44 -9.34
C ILE A 134 18.70 -24.13 -9.29
N ILE A 135 18.16 -23.67 -10.42
CA ILE A 135 17.27 -22.50 -10.48
C ILE A 135 15.90 -22.85 -9.87
N GLU A 136 15.45 -24.08 -10.07
CA GLU A 136 14.17 -24.61 -9.57
C GLU A 136 14.16 -24.79 -8.05
N ASN A 137 15.26 -25.23 -7.44
CA ASN A 137 15.36 -25.40 -5.98
C ASN A 137 15.42 -24.08 -5.18
N LEU A 138 15.58 -22.92 -5.83
CA LEU A 138 15.66 -21.60 -5.16
C LEU A 138 14.37 -20.78 -5.27
N ALA A 139 13.40 -21.23 -6.08
CA ALA A 139 12.03 -20.72 -6.16
C ALA A 139 11.05 -21.80 -5.65
N SER A 140 11.46 -22.55 -4.64
CA SER A 140 10.71 -23.72 -4.17
C SER A 140 9.45 -23.28 -3.44
N CYS A 141 8.35 -23.92 -3.82
CA CYS A 141 7.11 -23.84 -3.08
C CYS A 141 7.19 -24.90 -1.96
N HIS A 142 6.75 -24.55 -0.75
CA HIS A 142 6.82 -25.45 0.40
C HIS A 142 5.43 -25.79 0.88
N ILE A 143 5.21 -27.06 1.18
CA ILE A 143 3.99 -27.53 1.83
C ILE A 143 4.12 -27.25 3.31
N GLU A 144 3.28 -26.36 3.79
CA GLU A 144 3.21 -25.97 5.21
C GLU A 144 2.24 -26.88 5.95
N GLN A 145 1.06 -27.09 5.36
CA GLN A 145 -0.01 -27.88 5.97
C GLN A 145 -0.85 -28.59 4.91
N VAL A 146 -1.34 -29.78 5.24
CA VAL A 146 -2.30 -30.55 4.44
C VAL A 146 -3.46 -30.95 5.34
N LEU A 147 -4.69 -30.73 4.88
CA LEU A 147 -5.89 -31.09 5.60
C LEU A 147 -6.78 -31.97 4.72
N LEU A 148 -7.27 -33.07 5.30
CA LEU A 148 -8.34 -33.89 4.74
C LEU A 148 -9.63 -33.56 5.47
N VAL A 149 -10.59 -32.98 4.75
CA VAL A 149 -11.84 -32.48 5.33
C VAL A 149 -13.02 -33.16 4.67
N GLU A 150 -14.02 -33.54 5.46
CA GLU A 150 -15.29 -34.07 4.97
C GLU A 150 -16.12 -32.95 4.31
N LYS A 151 -16.55 -33.16 3.07
CA LYS A 151 -17.11 -32.11 2.21
C LYS A 151 -18.39 -31.50 2.77
N ASP A 152 -19.29 -32.33 3.31
CA ASP A 152 -20.63 -31.89 3.71
C ASP A 152 -20.65 -31.26 5.12
N SER A 153 -19.86 -31.81 6.04
CA SER A 153 -19.84 -31.38 7.45
C SER A 153 -18.76 -30.35 7.77
N GLY A 154 -17.71 -30.28 6.95
CA GLY A 154 -16.50 -29.51 7.25
C GLY A 154 -15.63 -30.13 8.34
N LEU A 155 -15.93 -31.37 8.77
CA LEU A 155 -15.19 -32.04 9.83
C LEU A 155 -13.79 -32.42 9.34
N LEU A 156 -12.77 -31.97 10.07
CA LEU A 156 -11.39 -32.39 9.88
C LEU A 156 -11.25 -33.89 10.20
N LYS A 157 -10.74 -34.66 9.24
CA LYS A 157 -10.51 -36.11 9.41
C LYS A 157 -9.04 -36.43 9.65
N ALA A 158 -8.17 -35.62 9.09
CA ALA A 158 -6.74 -35.78 9.22
C ALA A 158 -6.03 -34.50 8.81
N SER A 159 -4.84 -34.31 9.35
CA SER A 159 -4.02 -33.15 9.14
C SER A 159 -2.55 -33.56 9.20
N TYR A 160 -1.76 -32.84 8.44
CA TYR A 160 -0.31 -32.93 8.50
C TYR A 160 0.24 -31.52 8.40
N SER A 161 1.16 -31.18 9.30
CA SER A 161 1.84 -29.91 9.26
C SER A 161 3.33 -30.07 9.51
N ASN A 162 4.13 -29.33 8.75
CA ASN A 162 5.57 -29.19 9.00
C ASN A 162 5.86 -28.19 10.12
N THR A 163 4.93 -27.27 10.38
CA THR A 163 5.06 -26.22 11.40
C THR A 163 3.79 -26.13 12.26
N GLN A 164 3.93 -26.02 13.58
CA GLN A 164 2.79 -26.05 14.52
C GLN A 164 2.14 -24.67 14.71
N THR A 165 2.06 -23.89 13.62
CA THR A 165 1.70 -22.47 13.65
C THR A 165 0.23 -22.23 13.32
N ILE A 166 -0.46 -23.20 12.71
CA ILE A 166 -1.84 -23.07 12.24
C ILE A 166 -2.75 -24.04 13.01
N ASP A 167 -3.83 -23.51 13.58
CA ASP A 167 -4.90 -24.31 14.18
C ASP A 167 -5.72 -25.03 13.09
N GLU A 168 -5.69 -26.35 13.13
CA GLU A 168 -6.19 -27.25 12.09
C GLU A 168 -7.73 -27.32 12.09
N GLU A 169 -8.36 -27.27 13.27
CA GLU A 169 -9.82 -27.25 13.41
C GLU A 169 -10.38 -25.91 12.96
N MET A 170 -9.69 -24.81 13.31
CA MET A 170 -10.11 -23.47 12.89
C MET A 170 -10.00 -23.29 11.36
N ILE A 171 -8.89 -23.69 10.75
CA ILE A 171 -8.69 -23.53 9.30
C ILE A 171 -9.64 -24.42 8.49
N SER A 172 -9.93 -25.65 8.94
CA SER A 172 -10.88 -26.54 8.26
C SER A 172 -12.32 -25.99 8.28
N GLY A 173 -12.76 -25.45 9.43
CA GLY A 173 -14.05 -24.76 9.54
C GLY A 173 -14.14 -23.52 8.62
N MET A 174 -13.10 -22.69 8.61
CA MET A 174 -13.02 -21.51 7.74
C MET A 174 -13.07 -21.90 6.25
N LEU A 175 -12.27 -22.88 5.83
CA LEU A 175 -12.21 -23.31 4.42
C LEU A 175 -13.55 -23.89 3.95
N THR A 176 -14.23 -24.65 4.81
CA THR A 176 -15.57 -25.18 4.49
C THR A 176 -16.56 -24.04 4.29
N ALA A 177 -16.57 -23.06 5.19
CA ALA A 177 -17.46 -21.91 5.10
C ALA A 177 -17.20 -21.11 3.81
N ILE A 178 -15.93 -20.77 3.51
CA ILE A 178 -15.56 -20.06 2.28
C ILE A 178 -16.01 -20.85 1.05
N LYS A 179 -15.72 -22.15 1.01
CA LYS A 179 -16.09 -23.02 -0.10
C LYS A 179 -17.60 -23.05 -0.32
N HIS A 180 -18.40 -23.24 0.73
CA HIS A 180 -19.86 -23.20 0.65
C HIS A 180 -20.37 -21.84 0.18
N PHE A 181 -19.89 -20.73 0.75
CA PHE A 181 -20.32 -19.40 0.32
C PHE A 181 -20.00 -19.10 -1.14
N VAL A 182 -18.83 -19.51 -1.62
CA VAL A 182 -18.44 -19.35 -3.02
C VAL A 182 -19.31 -20.23 -3.92
N GLU A 183 -19.46 -21.51 -3.61
CA GLU A 183 -20.25 -22.44 -4.43
C GLU A 183 -21.74 -22.06 -4.46
N ASP A 184 -22.31 -21.55 -3.37
CA ASP A 184 -23.68 -21.05 -3.33
C ASP A 184 -23.87 -19.76 -4.16
N ALA A 185 -22.84 -18.91 -4.24
CA ALA A 185 -22.89 -17.67 -5.02
C ALA A 185 -22.83 -17.92 -6.54
N PHE A 186 -22.20 -19.02 -6.97
CA PHE A 186 -22.10 -19.40 -8.38
C PHE A 186 -23.18 -20.42 -8.77
N VAL A 187 -24.18 -20.00 -9.57
CA VAL A 187 -25.36 -20.80 -9.96
C VAL A 187 -25.03 -22.07 -10.78
N THR A 188 -23.81 -22.17 -11.32
CA THR A 188 -23.32 -23.30 -12.10
C THR A 188 -22.77 -24.42 -11.21
N LYS A 189 -23.46 -25.57 -11.18
CA LYS A 189 -23.17 -26.74 -10.33
C LYS A 189 -21.85 -27.47 -10.59
N ASP A 190 -21.05 -27.05 -11.57
CA ASP A 190 -19.82 -27.74 -11.98
C ASP A 190 -18.52 -26.96 -11.71
N GLN A 191 -18.60 -25.85 -10.97
CA GLN A 191 -17.41 -25.10 -10.55
C GLN A 191 -17.12 -25.35 -9.08
N ASN A 192 -15.87 -25.68 -8.75
CA ASN A 192 -15.40 -25.82 -7.38
C ASN A 192 -14.33 -24.76 -7.12
N LEU A 193 -14.24 -24.29 -5.87
CA LEU A 193 -13.14 -23.43 -5.45
C LEU A 193 -11.83 -24.25 -5.42
N GLU A 194 -10.86 -23.89 -6.26
CA GLU A 194 -9.58 -24.61 -6.41
C GLU A 194 -8.37 -23.92 -5.75
N LEU A 195 -8.39 -22.60 -5.61
CA LEU A 195 -7.23 -21.83 -5.12
C LEU A 195 -7.70 -20.61 -4.34
N ILE A 196 -7.09 -20.40 -3.16
CA ILE A 196 -7.23 -19.17 -2.37
C ILE A 196 -5.82 -18.58 -2.20
N ASP A 197 -5.64 -17.33 -2.62
CA ASP A 197 -4.41 -16.57 -2.41
C ASP A 197 -4.52 -15.71 -1.15
N TYR A 198 -3.63 -15.88 -0.19
CA TYR A 198 -3.58 -15.13 1.06
C TYR A 198 -2.15 -14.67 1.37
N GLU A 199 -1.86 -13.40 1.04
CA GLU A 199 -0.54 -12.77 1.20
C GLU A 199 0.62 -13.59 0.62
N LEU A 200 1.37 -14.28 1.49
CA LEU A 200 2.54 -15.11 1.15
C LEU A 200 2.21 -16.61 1.06
N TYR A 201 0.95 -16.96 1.27
CA TYR A 201 0.43 -18.32 1.26
C TYR A 201 -0.56 -18.53 0.12
N HIS A 202 -0.58 -19.76 -0.37
CA HIS A 202 -1.53 -20.25 -1.36
C HIS A 202 -2.22 -21.49 -0.78
N ILE A 203 -3.55 -21.55 -0.82
CA ILE A 203 -4.32 -22.71 -0.36
C ILE A 203 -4.92 -23.38 -1.59
N HIS A 204 -4.35 -24.52 -1.98
CA HIS A 204 -4.87 -25.32 -3.08
C HIS A 204 -5.92 -26.30 -2.56
N LEU A 205 -7.11 -26.28 -3.17
CA LEU A 205 -8.27 -27.08 -2.77
C LEU A 205 -8.61 -28.06 -3.89
N GLN A 206 -8.64 -29.36 -3.56
CA GLN A 206 -9.05 -30.41 -4.49
C GLN A 206 -10.26 -31.14 -3.93
N SER A 207 -11.39 -31.00 -4.62
CA SER A 207 -12.64 -31.67 -4.23
C SER A 207 -12.72 -33.09 -4.77
N PHE A 208 -13.20 -34.00 -3.94
CA PHE A 208 -13.61 -35.36 -4.26
C PHE A 208 -15.09 -35.56 -3.91
N LYS A 209 -15.60 -36.79 -4.06
CA LYS A 209 -17.02 -37.08 -3.84
C LYS A 209 -17.52 -36.70 -2.44
N ASN A 210 -16.80 -37.12 -1.40
CA ASN A 210 -17.19 -36.95 0.01
C ASN A 210 -16.17 -36.15 0.83
N TYR A 211 -15.02 -35.82 0.25
CA TYR A 211 -13.91 -35.18 0.92
C TYR A 211 -13.36 -34.08 0.02
N TYR A 212 -12.67 -33.12 0.60
CA TYR A 212 -11.72 -32.30 -0.13
C TYR A 212 -10.40 -32.26 0.62
N ILE A 213 -9.33 -32.06 -0.13
CA ILE A 213 -7.99 -31.90 0.42
C ILE A 213 -7.58 -30.45 0.23
N ALA A 214 -7.12 -29.81 1.30
CA ALA A 214 -6.56 -28.48 1.28
C ALA A 214 -5.06 -28.56 1.53
N VAL A 215 -4.25 -27.98 0.65
CA VAL A 215 -2.79 -27.90 0.79
C VAL A 215 -2.41 -26.44 0.91
N VAL A 216 -1.90 -26.06 2.09
CA VAL A 216 -1.36 -24.73 2.38
C VAL A 216 0.11 -24.70 1.96
N LEU A 217 0.42 -23.73 1.12
CA LEU A 217 1.69 -23.60 0.43
C LEU A 217 2.30 -22.23 0.71
N SER A 218 3.60 -22.16 0.94
CA SER A 218 4.36 -20.90 0.98
C SER A 218 5.30 -20.76 -0.22
N GLY A 219 5.67 -19.53 -0.55
CA GLY A 219 6.59 -19.25 -1.66
C GLY A 219 5.90 -19.12 -3.01
N THR A 220 6.62 -19.37 -4.10
CA THR A 220 6.12 -19.10 -5.46
C THR A 220 5.32 -20.27 -6.03
N TYR A 221 3.99 -20.15 -6.07
CA TYR A 221 3.11 -21.16 -6.65
C TYR A 221 3.03 -21.07 -8.19
N THR A 222 3.90 -21.82 -8.87
CA THR A 222 3.96 -21.91 -10.35
C THR A 222 3.02 -22.97 -10.90
N THR A 223 2.75 -22.97 -12.22
CA THR A 223 1.96 -24.04 -12.88
C THR A 223 2.53 -25.43 -12.63
N ARG A 224 3.87 -25.58 -12.62
CA ARG A 224 4.51 -26.86 -12.32
C ARG A 224 4.29 -27.28 -10.85
N ALA A 225 4.33 -26.32 -9.92
CA ALA A 225 4.02 -26.59 -8.52
C ALA A 225 2.56 -27.02 -8.36
N LYS A 226 1.62 -26.37 -9.08
CA LYS A 226 0.22 -26.79 -9.16
C LYS A 226 0.10 -28.25 -9.62
N ASP A 227 0.71 -28.60 -10.75
CA ASP A 227 0.65 -29.96 -11.30
C ASP A 227 1.22 -31.00 -10.32
N LYS A 228 2.36 -30.69 -9.68
CA LYS A 228 2.95 -31.56 -8.64
C LYS A 228 2.01 -31.76 -7.45
N VAL A 229 1.45 -30.68 -6.91
CA VAL A 229 0.51 -30.75 -5.77
C VAL A 229 -0.72 -31.56 -6.14
N GLN A 230 -1.29 -31.34 -7.33
CA GLN A 230 -2.44 -32.12 -7.80
C GLN A 230 -2.11 -33.60 -7.90
N ASN A 231 -0.96 -33.96 -8.48
CA ASN A 231 -0.53 -35.36 -8.54
C ASN A 231 -0.34 -35.97 -7.16
N LEU A 232 0.32 -35.28 -6.23
CA LEU A 232 0.49 -35.74 -4.83
C LEU A 232 -0.87 -35.98 -4.14
N ILE A 233 -1.82 -35.07 -4.35
CA ILE A 233 -3.18 -35.19 -3.83
C ILE A 233 -3.90 -36.41 -4.42
N PHE A 234 -3.83 -36.62 -5.74
CA PHE A 234 -4.47 -37.76 -6.40
C PHE A 234 -3.83 -39.08 -5.95
N ASP A 235 -2.51 -39.16 -5.92
CA ASP A 235 -1.77 -40.35 -5.47
C ASP A 235 -2.10 -40.70 -4.00
N PHE A 236 -2.19 -39.68 -3.14
CA PHE A 236 -2.65 -39.87 -1.77
C PHE A 236 -4.09 -40.38 -1.72
N PHE A 237 -5.02 -39.72 -2.41
CA PHE A 237 -6.43 -40.06 -2.32
C PHE A 237 -6.74 -41.44 -2.91
N GLU A 238 -6.04 -41.84 -3.97
CA GLU A 238 -6.12 -43.19 -4.53
C GLU A 238 -5.65 -44.25 -3.52
N LYS A 239 -4.51 -44.02 -2.85
CA LYS A 239 -4.03 -44.92 -1.79
C LYS A 239 -5.00 -44.97 -0.60
N PHE A 240 -5.50 -43.81 -0.17
CA PHE A 240 -6.43 -43.67 0.94
C PHE A 240 -7.74 -44.43 0.70
N THR A 241 -8.32 -44.31 -0.49
CA THR A 241 -9.60 -44.98 -0.83
C THR A 241 -9.49 -46.49 -1.05
N ARG A 242 -8.28 -47.03 -1.25
CA ARG A 242 -8.03 -48.47 -1.35
C ARG A 242 -8.01 -49.19 0.00
N LEU A 243 -7.91 -48.47 1.11
CA LEU A 243 -7.94 -49.05 2.44
C LEU A 243 -9.36 -49.53 2.78
N GLU A 244 -9.50 -50.78 3.24
CA GLU A 244 -10.81 -51.27 3.68
C GLU A 244 -11.32 -50.44 4.86
N GLY A 245 -12.56 -49.99 4.78
CA GLY A 245 -13.13 -49.14 5.81
C GLY A 245 -12.51 -47.74 5.90
N TYR A 246 -11.99 -47.17 4.80
CA TYR A 246 -11.33 -45.85 4.80
C TYR A 246 -12.15 -44.70 5.43
N ARG A 247 -13.49 -44.85 5.51
CA ARG A 247 -14.40 -43.90 6.16
C ARG A 247 -14.42 -43.99 7.69
N THR A 248 -13.92 -45.08 8.25
CA THR A 248 -13.87 -45.38 9.70
C THR A 248 -12.43 -45.54 10.20
N LEU A 249 -11.43 -45.20 9.38
CA LEU A 249 -10.04 -45.21 9.79
C LEU A 249 -9.80 -44.19 10.91
N ASP A 250 -8.96 -44.57 11.85
CA ASP A 250 -8.51 -43.70 12.92
C ASP A 250 -7.64 -42.55 12.37
N MET A 251 -7.78 -41.35 12.97
CA MET A 251 -7.08 -40.14 12.52
C MET A 251 -5.55 -40.35 12.47
N GLU A 252 -5.00 -41.07 13.45
CA GLU A 252 -3.56 -41.27 13.58
C GLU A 252 -2.95 -42.01 12.38
N ASN A 253 -3.67 -42.99 11.82
CA ASN A 253 -3.23 -43.71 10.63
C ASN A 253 -3.25 -42.84 9.38
N ILE A 254 -4.26 -41.96 9.25
CA ILE A 254 -4.40 -41.08 8.10
C ILE A 254 -3.33 -39.96 8.16
N ASN A 255 -3.05 -39.43 9.35
CA ASN A 255 -2.00 -38.44 9.57
C ASN A 255 -0.62 -38.98 9.16
N GLN A 256 -0.31 -40.25 9.48
CA GLN A 256 0.92 -40.90 9.04
C GLN A 256 1.00 -41.01 7.51
N GLN A 257 -0.11 -41.33 6.83
CA GLN A 257 -0.12 -41.39 5.36
C GLN A 257 0.04 -40.01 4.71
N LEU A 258 -0.55 -38.97 5.30
CA LEU A 258 -0.31 -37.59 4.86
C LEU A 258 1.17 -37.23 5.03
N ALA A 259 1.76 -37.51 6.20
CA ALA A 259 3.18 -37.24 6.44
C ALA A 259 4.11 -37.97 5.45
N LEU A 260 3.81 -39.24 5.13
CA LEU A 260 4.61 -40.02 4.18
C LEU A 260 4.52 -39.49 2.74
N ASN A 261 3.35 -39.01 2.31
CA ASN A 261 3.17 -38.52 0.94
C ASN A 261 3.57 -37.05 0.76
N PHE A 262 3.49 -36.22 1.81
CA PHE A 262 3.70 -34.77 1.71
C PHE A 262 4.94 -34.26 2.47
N GLY A 263 5.56 -35.06 3.35
CA GLY A 263 6.58 -34.57 4.27
C GLY A 263 8.00 -34.42 3.75
N ASN A 264 8.32 -34.98 2.58
CA ASN A 264 9.67 -34.94 2.00
C ASN A 264 9.74 -34.28 0.61
N GLU A 265 8.65 -33.64 0.16
CA GLU A 265 8.54 -33.15 -1.21
C GLU A 265 8.87 -31.65 -1.29
N HIS A 266 9.93 -31.31 -2.02
CA HIS A 266 10.20 -29.95 -2.48
C HIS A 266 9.48 -29.73 -3.83
N LEU A 267 8.54 -28.77 -3.86
CA LEU A 267 7.73 -28.46 -5.04
C LEU A 267 8.47 -27.55 -6.02
#